data_AF-A0A448B248-F1
#
_entry.id   AF-A0A448B248-F1
#
_cell.length_a   1.000
_cell.length_b   1.000
_cell.length_c   1.000
_cell.angle_alpha   90.00
_cell.angle_beta   90.00
_cell.angle_gamma   90.00
#
_symmetry.space_group_name_H-M   'P 1'
#
loop_
_entity.id
_entity.type
_entity.pdbx_description
1 polymer ?
#
loop_
_entity_poly.entity_id
_entity_poly.type
_entity_poly.pdbx_seq_one_letter_code
_entity_poly.pdbx_strand_id
1 'polypeptide(L)'
;MREEFNELNVPDGHYLKIAKNSGNIYFDEFIESVSKIKQFISNRDFKDLWGNKLQLKKAKFDEKAYIQSACELAVANYFCEKNGFRVEAKVNPKNQKDVDVKFQSNNFTYNIEVKCAAFTNREKVQNTESFKYQTYGRLDNRLDIMSILSNAIDEGLIKQGKSLKEHSELKSMDNNLKDFLINAHEKFNDLSKENEINILLICCGDREDMQSWVGYLNGPEGLFTNGSFCDPADYNNVDLVILTNLYYKHKDFYNKNIENSWNLNETLNLSIINPYCRLRKPKGIENFDSEMINYNSEINQFKVPGLAPEVLKDARKVVHFVIDYLEIQEGKYLFDKKSSN
;
A
#
# COMPACT_ATOMS: atom_id res chain seq x y z
N MET A 1 -1.34 14.83 25.15
CA MET A 1 -0.90 14.60 23.75
C MET A 1 -0.46 15.87 23.02
N ARG A 2 -1.33 16.88 22.76
CA ARG A 2 -0.88 18.12 22.09
C ARG A 2 0.18 18.88 22.88
N GLU A 3 -0.06 19.04 24.17
CA GLU A 3 0.90 19.65 25.10
C GLU A 3 2.22 18.87 25.13
N GLU A 4 2.14 17.53 25.28
CA GLU A 4 3.32 16.65 25.20
C GLU A 4 4.10 16.83 23.89
N PHE A 5 3.43 17.02 22.75
CA PHE A 5 4.10 17.30 21.48
C PHE A 5 4.79 18.68 21.46
N ASN A 6 4.20 19.68 22.11
CA ASN A 6 4.76 21.03 22.17
C ASN A 6 6.09 21.10 22.94
N GLU A 7 6.30 20.17 23.87
CA GLU A 7 7.54 20.06 24.65
C GLU A 7 8.68 19.35 23.89
N LEU A 8 8.39 18.74 22.74
CA LEU A 8 9.37 17.97 21.97
C LEU A 8 10.15 18.85 20.99
N ASN A 9 11.47 18.61 20.93
CA ASN A 9 12.32 19.15 19.88
C ASN A 9 12.29 18.26 18.63
N VAL A 10 11.16 18.27 17.93
CA VAL A 10 10.97 17.49 16.69
C VAL A 10 11.84 18.08 15.57
N PRO A 11 12.59 17.26 14.80
CA PRO A 11 13.48 17.75 13.74
C PRO A 11 12.75 18.53 12.65
N ASP A 12 13.45 19.49 12.04
CA ASP A 12 12.93 20.22 10.89
C ASP A 12 12.72 19.28 9.70
N GLY A 13 11.66 19.53 8.92
CA GLY A 13 11.23 18.64 7.84
C GLY A 13 10.36 17.46 8.29
N HIS A 14 10.21 17.22 9.59
CA HIS A 14 9.30 16.18 10.09
C HIS A 14 7.85 16.54 9.75
N TYR A 15 7.12 15.59 9.16
CA TYR A 15 5.77 15.82 8.64
C TYR A 15 4.79 16.36 9.69
N LEU A 16 4.75 15.76 10.90
CA LEU A 16 3.92 16.28 11.99
C LEU A 16 4.26 17.70 12.44
N LYS A 17 5.54 18.11 12.36
CA LYS A 17 5.95 19.48 12.66
C LYS A 17 5.48 20.45 11.57
N ILE A 18 5.62 20.05 10.29
CA ILE A 18 5.10 20.80 9.14
C ILE A 18 3.58 20.98 9.25
N ALA A 19 2.84 19.89 9.51
CA ALA A 19 1.39 19.91 9.63
C ALA A 19 0.93 20.85 10.75
N LYS A 20 1.53 20.73 11.94
CA LYS A 20 1.23 21.59 13.08
C LYS A 20 1.50 23.06 12.78
N ASN A 21 2.66 23.38 12.22
CA ASN A 21 3.06 24.77 11.96
C ASN A 21 2.20 25.43 10.87
N SER A 22 1.69 24.66 9.92
CA SER A 22 0.81 25.14 8.86
C SER A 22 -0.68 25.14 9.25
N GLY A 23 -1.04 24.60 10.42
CA GLY A 23 -2.45 24.43 10.81
C GLY A 23 -3.19 23.39 9.95
N ASN A 24 -2.46 22.46 9.33
CA ASN A 24 -3.05 21.43 8.48
C ASN A 24 -3.74 20.33 9.30
N ILE A 25 -4.93 19.91 8.86
CA ILE A 25 -5.79 18.91 9.53
C ILE A 25 -5.08 17.57 9.78
N TYR A 26 -4.07 17.24 8.98
CA TYR A 26 -3.22 16.05 9.15
C TYR A 26 -2.65 15.92 10.57
N PHE A 27 -2.34 17.04 11.25
CA PHE A 27 -1.87 17.00 12.63
C PHE A 27 -2.99 16.69 13.63
N ASP A 28 -4.20 17.19 13.38
CA ASP A 28 -5.34 16.97 14.26
C ASP A 28 -5.81 15.52 14.18
N GLU A 29 -5.90 14.96 12.97
CA GLU A 29 -6.17 13.55 12.72
C GLU A 29 -5.12 12.63 13.36
N PHE A 30 -3.84 13.03 13.31
CA PHE A 30 -2.77 12.33 14.00
C PHE A 30 -3.01 12.28 15.52
N ILE A 31 -3.29 13.44 16.12
CA ILE A 31 -3.53 13.56 17.57
C ILE A 31 -4.73 12.73 17.99
N GLU A 32 -5.79 12.72 17.20
CA GLU A 32 -6.96 11.87 17.45
C GLU A 32 -6.58 10.39 17.40
N SER A 33 -5.93 9.95 16.33
CA SER A 33 -5.55 8.54 16.12
C SER A 33 -4.61 8.02 17.20
N VAL A 34 -3.59 8.79 17.56
CA VAL A 34 -2.63 8.41 18.60
C VAL A 34 -3.25 8.46 20.01
N SER A 35 -4.23 9.34 20.25
CA SER A 35 -4.97 9.38 21.51
C SER A 35 -5.95 8.21 21.63
N LYS A 36 -6.55 7.80 20.51
CA LYS A 36 -7.41 6.61 20.44
C LYS A 36 -6.60 5.36 20.75
N ILE A 37 -5.53 5.10 20.00
CA ILE A 37 -4.74 3.85 20.16
C ILE A 37 -4.09 3.73 21.55
N LYS A 38 -3.70 4.84 22.18
CA LYS A 38 -3.11 4.87 23.54
C LYS A 38 -3.97 4.16 24.58
N GLN A 39 -5.28 4.12 24.37
CA GLN A 39 -6.24 3.47 25.28
C GLN A 39 -6.22 1.94 25.19
N PHE A 40 -5.67 1.39 24.09
CA PHE A 40 -5.72 -0.04 23.78
C PHE A 40 -4.37 -0.75 23.82
N ILE A 41 -3.27 0.00 23.88
CA ILE A 41 -1.90 -0.55 23.90
C ILE A 41 -1.21 -0.30 25.25
N SER A 42 -0.14 -1.05 25.53
CA SER A 42 0.60 -0.86 26.77
C SER A 42 1.35 0.47 26.79
N ASN A 43 1.60 1.01 27.98
CA ASN A 43 2.43 2.22 28.15
C ASN A 43 3.84 2.07 27.55
N ARG A 44 4.38 0.85 27.51
CA ARG A 44 5.68 0.57 26.89
C ARG A 44 5.60 0.72 25.38
N ASP A 45 4.63 0.04 24.77
CA ASP A 45 4.47 0.04 23.31
C ASP A 45 4.07 1.45 22.83
N PHE A 46 3.28 2.19 23.62
CA PHE A 46 2.98 3.59 23.36
C PHE A 46 4.22 4.48 23.40
N LYS A 47 5.11 4.31 24.38
CA LYS A 47 6.36 5.09 24.45
C LYS A 47 7.26 4.83 23.25
N ASP A 48 7.32 3.58 22.79
CA ASP A 48 8.07 3.20 21.59
C ASP A 48 7.44 3.79 20.32
N LEU A 49 6.11 3.66 20.16
CA LEU A 49 5.35 4.28 19.08
C LEU A 49 5.60 5.79 19.01
N TRP A 50 5.37 6.50 20.13
CA TRP A 50 5.48 7.96 20.23
C TRP A 50 6.90 8.47 20.01
N GLY A 51 7.89 7.87 20.67
CA GLY A 51 9.27 8.35 20.62
C GLY A 51 10.05 7.86 19.40
N ASN A 52 10.01 6.57 19.13
CA ASN A 52 10.91 5.88 18.21
C ASN A 52 10.29 5.66 16.83
N LYS A 53 9.11 5.02 16.74
CA LYS A 53 8.46 4.70 15.46
C LYS A 53 8.00 5.97 14.73
N LEU A 54 7.25 6.83 15.42
CA LEU A 54 6.84 8.15 14.92
C LEU A 54 7.97 9.19 14.95
N GLN A 55 9.17 8.81 15.41
CA GLN A 55 10.41 9.61 15.38
C GLN A 55 10.36 10.97 16.09
N LEU A 56 9.43 11.17 17.02
CA LEU A 56 9.26 12.45 17.71
C LEU A 56 10.41 12.79 18.67
N LYS A 57 11.24 11.81 19.02
CA LYS A 57 12.44 11.98 19.87
C LYS A 57 13.76 11.70 19.13
N LYS A 58 13.72 11.52 17.81
CA LYS A 58 14.93 11.28 17.02
C LYS A 58 15.58 12.58 16.58
N ALA A 59 16.91 12.59 16.52
CA ALA A 59 17.69 13.75 16.09
C ALA A 59 17.57 14.03 14.58
N LYS A 60 17.29 12.99 13.77
CA LYS A 60 17.14 13.10 12.31
C LYS A 60 15.83 12.45 11.89
N PHE A 61 15.18 13.07 10.92
CA PHE A 61 13.97 12.55 10.30
C PHE A 61 14.33 11.55 9.19
N ASP A 62 13.88 10.32 9.33
CA ASP A 62 13.87 9.31 8.26
C ASP A 62 12.45 9.19 7.69
N GLU A 63 12.21 9.80 6.54
CA GLU A 63 10.89 9.84 5.91
C GLU A 63 10.32 8.42 5.66
N LYS A 64 11.15 7.48 5.21
CA LYS A 64 10.71 6.11 4.91
C LYS A 64 10.22 5.40 6.17
N ALA A 65 11.01 5.47 7.25
CA ALA A 65 10.65 4.84 8.51
C ALA A 65 9.41 5.50 9.16
N TYR A 66 9.25 6.81 8.96
CA TYR A 66 8.07 7.53 9.44
C TYR A 66 6.81 7.12 8.68
N ILE A 67 6.86 7.05 7.34
CA ILE A 67 5.69 6.65 6.54
C ILE A 67 5.27 5.21 6.84
N GLN A 68 6.23 4.29 7.00
CA GLN A 68 5.95 2.93 7.48
C GLN A 68 5.16 2.96 8.80
N SER A 69 5.66 3.71 9.79
CA SER A 69 5.03 3.82 11.10
C SER A 69 3.67 4.54 11.05
N ALA A 70 3.49 5.50 10.15
CA ALA A 70 2.23 6.21 9.97
C ALA A 70 1.15 5.30 9.39
N CYS A 71 1.52 4.47 8.40
CA CYS A 71 0.61 3.46 7.84
C CYS A 71 0.25 2.39 8.88
N GLU A 72 1.22 1.87 9.63
CA GLU A 72 0.97 0.96 10.76
C GLU A 72 -0.02 1.57 11.76
N LEU A 73 0.16 2.85 12.13
CA LEU A 73 -0.75 3.55 13.03
C LEU A 73 -2.15 3.71 12.43
N ALA A 74 -2.28 4.03 11.13
CA ALA A 74 -3.60 4.16 10.49
C ALA A 74 -4.37 2.83 10.49
N VAL A 75 -3.67 1.71 10.23
CA VAL A 75 -4.27 0.35 10.30
C VAL A 75 -4.62 -0.02 11.73
N ALA A 76 -3.72 0.26 12.69
CA ALA A 76 -3.96 -0.03 14.09
C ALA A 76 -5.11 0.81 14.67
N ASN A 77 -5.19 2.10 14.30
CA ASN A 77 -6.28 3.01 14.65
C ASN A 77 -7.65 2.47 14.20
N TYR A 78 -7.68 1.84 13.02
CA TYR A 78 -8.90 1.24 12.47
C TYR A 78 -9.41 0.05 13.29
N PHE A 79 -8.51 -0.86 13.65
CA PHE A 79 -8.89 -2.11 14.33
C PHE A 79 -8.81 -2.05 15.86
N CYS A 80 -8.38 -0.93 16.47
CA CYS A 80 -8.07 -0.89 17.91
C CYS A 80 -9.24 -1.21 18.85
N GLU A 81 -10.48 -1.00 18.41
CA GLU A 81 -11.69 -1.30 19.19
C GLU A 81 -12.17 -2.76 19.04
N LYS A 82 -11.54 -3.54 18.15
CA LYS A 82 -11.91 -4.94 17.95
C LYS A 82 -11.46 -5.81 19.13
N ASN A 83 -12.19 -6.90 19.35
CA ASN A 83 -11.87 -7.83 20.43
C ASN A 83 -10.46 -8.41 20.25
N GLY A 84 -9.74 -8.62 21.35
CA GLY A 84 -8.40 -9.20 21.31
C GLY A 84 -7.36 -8.34 20.59
N PHE A 85 -7.63 -7.05 20.34
CA PHE A 85 -6.69 -6.16 19.67
C PHE A 85 -5.33 -6.09 20.38
N ARG A 86 -4.26 -6.26 19.58
CA ARG A 86 -2.86 -6.15 19.99
C ARG A 86 -2.03 -5.60 18.84
N VAL A 87 -1.04 -4.77 19.19
CA VAL A 87 0.06 -4.37 18.30
C VAL A 87 1.31 -5.18 18.61
N GLU A 88 2.21 -5.33 17.64
CA GLU A 88 3.46 -6.10 17.77
C GLU A 88 3.21 -7.52 18.36
N ALA A 89 2.14 -8.16 17.90
CA ALA A 89 1.68 -9.41 18.47
C ALA A 89 2.55 -10.56 17.95
N LYS A 90 3.25 -11.26 18.85
CA LYS A 90 4.00 -12.48 18.50
C LYS A 90 3.04 -13.60 18.12
N VAL A 91 3.02 -13.99 16.85
CA VAL A 91 2.08 -14.99 16.32
C VAL A 91 2.75 -16.29 15.91
N ASN A 92 4.03 -16.25 15.54
CA ASN A 92 4.78 -17.47 15.24
C ASN A 92 5.54 -17.96 16.49
N PRO A 93 5.14 -19.12 17.08
CA PRO A 93 5.79 -19.62 18.29
C PRO A 93 7.23 -20.08 18.06
N LYS A 94 7.62 -20.44 16.84
CA LYS A 94 8.96 -20.96 16.52
C LYS A 94 10.03 -19.87 16.52
N ASN A 95 9.74 -18.72 15.93
CA ASN A 95 10.72 -17.63 15.75
C ASN A 95 10.37 -16.35 16.53
N GLN A 96 9.24 -16.33 17.23
CA GLN A 96 8.80 -15.21 18.07
C GLN A 96 8.64 -13.89 17.30
N LYS A 97 8.53 -13.95 15.97
CA LYS A 97 8.27 -12.79 15.13
C LYS A 97 6.84 -12.30 15.37
N ASP A 98 6.72 -10.98 15.34
CA ASP A 98 5.50 -10.22 15.56
C ASP A 98 4.85 -9.77 14.25
N VAL A 99 3.54 -9.56 14.30
CA VAL A 99 2.75 -8.86 13.29
C VAL A 99 2.32 -7.50 13.83
N ASP A 100 2.12 -6.54 12.95
CA ASP A 100 1.84 -5.16 13.34
C ASP A 100 0.48 -5.02 14.03
N VAL A 101 -0.53 -5.76 13.56
CA VAL A 101 -1.88 -5.76 14.15
C VAL A 101 -2.43 -7.17 14.26
N LYS A 102 -3.03 -7.47 15.41
CA LYS A 102 -3.82 -8.69 15.64
C LYS A 102 -5.14 -8.33 16.28
N PHE A 103 -6.24 -8.95 15.84
CA PHE A 103 -7.54 -8.84 16.49
C PHE A 103 -8.41 -10.08 16.23
N GLN A 104 -9.61 -10.10 16.82
CA GLN A 104 -10.59 -11.16 16.68
C GLN A 104 -11.95 -10.60 16.25
N SER A 105 -12.61 -11.31 15.34
CA SER A 105 -14.01 -11.08 15.00
C SER A 105 -14.65 -12.37 14.48
N ASN A 106 -15.93 -12.59 14.79
CA ASN A 106 -16.71 -13.74 14.32
C ASN A 106 -16.04 -15.12 14.52
N ASN A 107 -15.35 -15.31 15.65
CA ASN A 107 -14.54 -16.51 16.00
C ASN A 107 -13.26 -16.72 15.16
N PHE A 108 -12.92 -15.76 14.30
CA PHE A 108 -11.66 -15.71 13.58
C PHE A 108 -10.66 -14.80 14.29
N THR A 109 -9.38 -15.13 14.14
CA THR A 109 -8.25 -14.28 14.51
C THR A 109 -7.62 -13.76 13.24
N TYR A 110 -7.41 -12.46 13.15
CA TYR A 110 -6.77 -11.81 12.00
C TYR A 110 -5.39 -11.32 12.43
N ASN A 111 -4.38 -11.72 11.68
CA ASN A 111 -2.99 -11.30 11.86
C ASN A 111 -2.60 -10.47 10.63
N ILE A 112 -2.30 -9.20 10.82
CA ILE A 112 -2.00 -8.25 9.74
C ILE A 112 -0.55 -7.80 9.85
N GLU A 113 0.21 -8.06 8.79
CA GLU A 113 1.52 -7.47 8.54
C GLU A 113 1.36 -6.30 7.55
N VAL A 114 1.83 -5.12 7.92
CA VAL A 114 1.78 -3.88 7.13
C VAL A 114 3.14 -3.63 6.48
N LYS A 115 3.15 -3.44 5.16
CA LYS A 115 4.36 -3.12 4.39
C LYS A 115 4.18 -1.87 3.54
N CYS A 116 5.10 -0.93 3.69
CA CYS A 116 5.19 0.23 2.81
C CYS A 116 6.33 0.04 1.82
N ALA A 117 6.02 0.19 0.53
CA ALA A 117 7.05 0.22 -0.48
C ALA A 117 7.80 1.55 -0.45
N ALA A 118 9.13 1.50 -0.39
CA ALA A 118 9.95 2.69 -0.54
C ALA A 118 10.17 2.97 -2.02
N PHE A 119 9.61 4.07 -2.52
CA PHE A 119 9.67 4.41 -3.94
C PHE A 119 10.94 5.15 -4.36
N THR A 120 11.88 5.42 -3.46
CA THR A 120 13.05 6.30 -3.70
C THR A 120 13.81 5.98 -4.99
N ASN A 121 14.01 4.71 -5.33
CA ASN A 121 14.70 4.33 -6.57
C ASN A 121 13.82 4.47 -7.82
N ARG A 122 12.52 4.24 -7.69
CA ARG A 122 11.54 4.45 -8.77
C ARG A 122 11.33 5.95 -9.02
N GLU A 123 11.21 6.74 -7.96
CA GLU A 123 11.07 8.21 -8.00
C GLU A 123 12.26 8.88 -8.70
N LYS A 124 13.49 8.41 -8.45
CA LYS A 124 14.69 8.89 -9.18
C LYS A 124 14.54 8.80 -10.69
N VAL A 125 14.02 7.68 -11.20
CA VAL A 125 13.77 7.50 -12.63
C VAL A 125 12.53 8.28 -13.06
N GLN A 126 11.48 8.29 -12.25
CA GLN A 126 10.22 8.99 -12.55
C GLN A 126 10.42 10.51 -12.73
N ASN A 127 11.37 11.10 -12.01
CA ASN A 127 11.69 12.52 -12.06
C ASN A 127 12.67 12.91 -13.19
N THR A 128 13.16 11.97 -14.00
CA THR A 128 13.96 12.32 -15.19
C THR A 128 13.09 12.75 -16.35
N GLU A 129 13.59 13.64 -17.21
CA GLU A 129 12.90 14.01 -18.46
C GLU A 129 13.14 12.95 -19.55
N SER A 130 12.41 11.85 -19.47
CA SER A 130 12.49 10.72 -20.40
C SER A 130 11.11 10.16 -20.76
N PHE A 131 11.03 9.45 -21.88
CA PHE A 131 9.96 8.51 -22.16
C PHE A 131 10.15 7.29 -21.26
N LYS A 132 9.11 6.95 -20.51
CA LYS A 132 9.18 5.95 -19.46
C LYS A 132 8.35 4.74 -19.83
N TYR A 133 9.00 3.58 -19.83
CA TYR A 133 8.35 2.31 -20.12
C TYR A 133 8.10 1.55 -18.83
N GLN A 134 6.88 1.05 -18.69
CA GLN A 134 6.49 0.18 -17.60
C GLN A 134 5.69 -0.99 -18.17
N THR A 135 5.96 -2.20 -17.67
CA THR A 135 5.19 -3.39 -18.01
C THR A 135 4.14 -3.68 -16.95
N TYR A 136 3.03 -4.26 -17.40
CA TYR A 136 2.07 -4.93 -16.53
C TYR A 136 2.53 -6.38 -16.36
N GLY A 137 3.04 -6.73 -15.17
CA GLY A 137 3.70 -8.01 -14.93
C GLY A 137 5.13 -8.06 -15.51
N ARG A 138 5.69 -9.27 -15.61
CA ARG A 138 6.99 -9.52 -16.23
C ARG A 138 6.84 -9.91 -17.69
N LEU A 139 7.85 -9.56 -18.47
CA LEU A 139 7.88 -9.80 -19.90
C LEU A 139 9.32 -10.09 -20.31
N ASP A 140 9.57 -11.30 -20.81
CA ASP A 140 10.92 -11.76 -21.14
C ASP A 140 11.60 -10.94 -22.24
N ASN A 141 10.83 -10.51 -23.24
CA ASN A 141 11.31 -9.72 -24.39
C ASN A 141 11.13 -8.20 -24.19
N ARG A 142 11.11 -7.73 -22.94
CA ARG A 142 10.87 -6.32 -22.60
C ARG A 142 11.84 -5.35 -23.29
N LEU A 143 13.13 -5.69 -23.33
CA LEU A 143 14.16 -4.84 -23.95
C LEU A 143 13.96 -4.69 -25.46
N ASP A 144 13.59 -5.79 -26.14
CA ASP A 144 13.33 -5.77 -27.58
C ASP A 144 12.09 -4.93 -27.89
N ILE A 145 11.00 -5.11 -27.13
CA ILE A 145 9.78 -4.32 -27.29
C ILE A 145 10.06 -2.84 -27.02
N MET A 146 10.82 -2.52 -25.97
CA MET A 146 11.21 -1.15 -25.68
C MET A 146 12.04 -0.55 -26.83
N SER A 147 12.95 -1.31 -27.44
CA SER A 147 13.73 -0.84 -28.59
C SER A 147 12.82 -0.53 -29.78
N ILE A 148 11.88 -1.42 -30.11
CA ILE A 148 10.91 -1.21 -31.19
C ILE A 148 10.07 0.05 -30.94
N LEU A 149 9.55 0.21 -29.72
CA LEU A 149 8.74 1.38 -29.35
C LEU A 149 9.55 2.68 -29.38
N SER A 150 10.79 2.65 -28.89
CA SER A 150 11.66 3.82 -28.86
C SER A 150 11.99 4.30 -30.27
N ASN A 151 12.35 3.37 -31.17
CA ASN A 151 12.60 3.69 -32.57
C ASN A 151 11.37 4.33 -33.24
N ALA A 152 10.18 3.78 -33.01
CA ALA A 152 8.95 4.32 -33.59
C ALA A 152 8.62 5.74 -33.07
N ILE A 153 8.86 6.01 -31.79
CA ILE A 153 8.66 7.33 -31.19
C ILE A 153 9.69 8.33 -31.75
N ASP A 154 10.96 7.95 -31.81
CA ASP A 154 12.05 8.79 -32.31
C ASP A 154 11.83 9.17 -33.78
N GLU A 155 11.47 8.20 -34.63
CA GLU A 155 11.09 8.47 -36.02
C GLU A 155 9.95 9.50 -36.13
N GLY A 156 8.95 9.38 -35.25
CA GLY A 156 7.83 10.31 -35.18
C GLY A 156 8.26 11.73 -34.77
N LEU A 157 9.16 11.85 -33.80
CA LEU A 157 9.71 13.13 -33.36
C LEU A 157 10.57 13.80 -34.43
N ILE A 158 11.43 13.02 -35.10
CA ILE A 158 12.28 13.50 -36.20
C ILE A 158 11.40 14.06 -37.33
N LYS A 159 10.35 13.33 -37.72
CA LYS A 159 9.38 13.78 -38.75
C LYS A 159 8.66 15.07 -38.37
N GLN A 160 8.49 15.34 -37.07
CA GLN A 160 7.89 16.56 -36.55
C GLN A 160 8.89 17.68 -36.28
N GLY A 161 10.20 17.47 -36.55
CA GLY A 161 11.25 18.44 -36.24
C GLY A 161 11.45 18.67 -34.73
N LYS A 162 11.06 17.71 -33.89
CA LYS A 162 11.21 17.79 -32.42
C LYS A 162 12.50 17.12 -31.98
N SER A 163 13.08 17.64 -30.89
CA SER A 163 14.24 17.02 -30.25
C SER A 163 13.91 15.64 -29.69
N LEU A 164 14.85 14.70 -29.86
CA LEU A 164 14.79 13.40 -29.22
C LEU A 164 14.85 13.55 -27.70
N LYS A 165 14.23 12.61 -26.99
CA LYS A 165 14.27 12.51 -25.54
C LYS A 165 14.83 11.16 -25.14
N GLU A 166 15.42 11.09 -23.96
CA GLU A 166 15.92 9.82 -23.43
C GLU A 166 14.76 8.83 -23.23
N HIS A 167 15.05 7.55 -23.41
CA HIS A 167 14.14 6.44 -23.16
C HIS A 167 14.64 5.68 -21.93
N SER A 168 13.77 5.50 -20.93
CA SER A 168 14.13 4.85 -19.68
C SER A 168 13.09 3.83 -19.21
N GLU A 169 13.56 2.81 -18.51
CA GLU A 169 12.71 1.81 -17.88
C GLU A 169 12.32 2.26 -16.47
N LEU A 170 11.02 2.29 -16.19
CA LEU A 170 10.57 2.41 -14.81
C LEU A 170 10.88 1.12 -14.06
N LYS A 171 11.59 1.26 -12.94
CA LYS A 171 11.96 0.14 -12.10
C LYS A 171 10.71 -0.53 -11.53
N SER A 172 10.53 -1.82 -11.87
CA SER A 172 9.51 -2.68 -11.28
C SER A 172 9.75 -2.89 -9.79
N MET A 173 8.67 -3.00 -9.02
CA MET A 173 8.68 -3.29 -7.59
C MET A 173 8.25 -4.75 -7.29
N ASP A 174 8.20 -5.61 -8.30
CA ASP A 174 7.82 -7.02 -8.16
C ASP A 174 8.69 -7.81 -7.16
N ASN A 175 10.00 -7.57 -7.14
CA ASN A 175 10.91 -8.18 -6.18
C ASN A 175 10.66 -7.66 -4.76
N ASN A 176 10.26 -6.39 -4.61
CA ASN A 176 9.84 -5.87 -3.31
C ASN A 176 8.58 -6.56 -2.82
N LEU A 177 7.60 -6.80 -3.70
CA LEU A 177 6.39 -7.56 -3.37
C LEU A 177 6.71 -9.01 -2.97
N LYS A 178 7.59 -9.68 -3.73
CA LYS A 178 8.09 -11.01 -3.39
C LYS A 178 8.71 -11.01 -1.99
N ASP A 179 9.61 -10.08 -1.71
CA ASP A 179 10.26 -9.99 -0.39
C ASP A 179 9.23 -9.70 0.72
N PHE A 180 8.19 -8.91 0.45
CA PHE A 180 7.12 -8.67 1.42
C PHE A 180 6.31 -9.93 1.72
N LEU A 181 5.95 -10.71 0.70
CA LEU A 181 5.25 -11.97 0.85
C LEU A 181 6.07 -12.99 1.66
N ILE A 182 7.36 -13.15 1.35
CA ILE A 182 8.26 -14.05 2.08
C ILE A 182 8.43 -13.59 3.53
N ASN A 183 8.66 -12.30 3.76
CA ASN A 183 8.79 -11.76 5.11
C ASN A 183 7.51 -11.97 5.94
N ALA A 184 6.34 -11.75 5.34
CA ALA A 184 5.06 -11.98 6.00
C ALA A 184 4.85 -13.48 6.29
N HIS A 185 5.13 -14.34 5.32
CA HIS A 185 5.08 -15.80 5.50
C HIS A 185 5.89 -16.27 6.71
N GLU A 186 7.11 -15.77 6.87
CA GLU A 186 7.99 -16.12 7.99
C GLU A 186 7.45 -15.61 9.35
N LYS A 187 6.71 -14.50 9.35
CA LYS A 187 6.08 -13.95 10.56
C LYS A 187 4.88 -14.76 11.00
N PHE A 188 4.16 -15.40 10.07
CA PHE A 188 2.98 -16.19 10.39
C PHE A 188 3.33 -17.60 10.87
N ASN A 189 2.42 -18.22 11.62
CA ASN A 189 2.60 -19.57 12.14
C ASN A 189 2.39 -20.62 11.02
N ASP A 190 3.35 -21.52 10.84
CA ASP A 190 3.23 -22.65 9.90
C ASP A 190 2.06 -23.59 10.19
N LEU A 191 1.64 -23.63 11.45
CA LEU A 191 0.51 -24.44 11.94
C LEU A 191 -0.73 -23.56 12.14
N SER A 192 -0.86 -22.49 11.34
CA SER A 192 -2.01 -21.60 11.39
C SER A 192 -3.31 -22.38 11.17
N LYS A 193 -4.29 -22.12 12.05
CA LYS A 193 -5.56 -22.85 12.08
C LYS A 193 -6.53 -22.33 11.02
N GLU A 194 -7.60 -23.09 10.76
CA GLU A 194 -8.68 -22.67 9.86
C GLU A 194 -9.32 -21.33 10.26
N ASN A 195 -9.30 -21.01 11.55
CA ASN A 195 -9.87 -19.77 12.08
C ASN A 195 -8.84 -18.64 12.27
N GLU A 196 -7.62 -18.79 11.75
CA GLU A 196 -6.59 -17.74 11.77
C GLU A 196 -6.34 -17.26 10.34
N ILE A 197 -6.57 -15.99 10.06
CA ILE A 197 -6.39 -15.39 8.74
C ILE A 197 -5.17 -14.49 8.77
N ASN A 198 -4.22 -14.77 7.90
CA ASN A 198 -2.94 -14.09 7.80
C ASN A 198 -2.93 -13.15 6.59
N ILE A 199 -2.74 -11.88 6.86
CA ILE A 199 -2.98 -10.80 5.90
C ILE A 199 -1.70 -10.00 5.72
N LEU A 200 -1.26 -9.84 4.48
CA LEU A 200 -0.27 -8.85 4.11
C LEU A 200 -0.98 -7.61 3.58
N LEU A 201 -0.93 -6.50 4.30
CA LEU A 201 -1.45 -5.22 3.87
C LEU A 201 -0.30 -4.36 3.31
N ILE A 202 -0.43 -3.93 2.06
CA ILE A 202 0.59 -3.18 1.33
C ILE A 202 0.10 -1.76 1.11
N CYS A 203 0.87 -0.80 1.61
CA CYS A 203 0.61 0.62 1.43
C CYS A 203 1.31 1.11 0.17
N CYS A 204 0.50 1.34 -0.86
CA CYS A 204 0.86 1.74 -2.20
C CYS A 204 0.84 3.26 -2.38
N GLY A 205 1.53 3.70 -3.43
CA GLY A 205 1.52 5.07 -3.92
C GLY A 205 0.21 5.44 -4.62
N ASP A 206 0.33 6.16 -5.74
CA ASP A 206 -0.84 6.60 -6.49
C ASP A 206 -1.60 5.44 -7.16
N ARG A 207 -2.66 5.77 -7.89
CA ARG A 207 -3.50 4.79 -8.62
C ARG A 207 -2.73 3.99 -9.68
N GLU A 208 -1.73 4.58 -10.32
CA GLU A 208 -0.89 3.87 -11.31
C GLU A 208 0.04 2.88 -10.60
N ASP A 209 0.57 3.27 -9.43
CA ASP A 209 1.29 2.35 -8.57
C ASP A 209 0.40 1.19 -8.12
N MET A 210 -0.80 1.44 -7.59
CA MET A 210 -1.73 0.38 -7.18
C MET A 210 -2.07 -0.58 -8.33
N GLN A 211 -2.29 -0.06 -9.54
CA GLN A 211 -2.46 -0.90 -10.75
C GLN A 211 -1.23 -1.78 -11.01
N SER A 212 -0.03 -1.25 -10.77
CA SER A 212 1.23 -1.99 -10.90
C SER A 212 1.31 -3.13 -9.87
N TRP A 213 0.91 -2.88 -8.62
CA TRP A 213 0.85 -3.92 -7.57
C TRP A 213 -0.12 -5.06 -7.92
N VAL A 214 -1.28 -4.73 -8.48
CA VAL A 214 -2.20 -5.75 -9.04
C VAL A 214 -1.49 -6.55 -10.15
N GLY A 215 -0.74 -5.89 -11.02
CA GLY A 215 0.03 -6.54 -12.08
C GLY A 215 1.17 -7.43 -11.57
N TYR A 216 1.84 -7.06 -10.48
CA TYR A 216 2.88 -7.91 -9.88
C TYR A 216 2.32 -9.20 -9.27
N LEU A 217 1.04 -9.21 -8.88
CA LEU A 217 0.33 -10.40 -8.41
C LEU A 217 -0.25 -11.21 -9.57
N ASN A 218 -1.05 -10.58 -10.43
CA ASN A 218 -1.94 -11.27 -11.38
C ASN A 218 -1.55 -11.09 -12.86
N GLY A 219 -0.60 -10.22 -13.17
CA GLY A 219 -0.10 -10.04 -14.54
C GLY A 219 0.76 -11.22 -14.99
N PRO A 220 1.25 -11.21 -16.24
CA PRO A 220 2.17 -12.23 -16.75
C PRO A 220 3.33 -12.50 -15.78
N GLU A 221 3.53 -13.79 -15.45
CA GLU A 221 4.47 -14.30 -14.45
C GLU A 221 4.34 -13.69 -13.04
N GLY A 222 3.22 -13.04 -12.74
CA GLY A 222 2.94 -12.48 -11.44
C GLY A 222 2.92 -13.55 -10.35
N LEU A 223 3.13 -13.12 -9.11
CA LEU A 223 3.31 -14.00 -7.96
C LEU A 223 2.11 -14.93 -7.70
N PHE A 224 0.91 -14.55 -8.13
CA PHE A 224 -0.33 -15.33 -7.98
C PHE A 224 -0.74 -16.04 -9.29
N THR A 225 0.20 -16.22 -10.21
CA THR A 225 -0.04 -16.92 -11.49
C THR A 225 0.71 -18.24 -11.56
N ASN A 226 0.31 -19.13 -12.47
CA ASN A 226 0.98 -20.43 -12.65
C ASN A 226 2.42 -20.27 -13.16
N GLY A 227 2.74 -19.14 -13.79
CA GLY A 227 4.08 -18.78 -14.26
C GLY A 227 4.86 -17.93 -13.27
N SER A 228 4.51 -17.95 -11.97
CA SER A 228 5.16 -17.13 -10.96
C SER A 228 6.69 -17.25 -10.99
N PHE A 229 7.40 -16.12 -10.95
CA PHE A 229 8.86 -16.09 -10.87
C PHE A 229 9.44 -16.48 -9.50
N CYS A 230 8.58 -16.82 -8.53
CA CYS A 230 8.96 -17.26 -7.19
C CYS A 230 8.10 -18.44 -6.76
N ASP A 231 8.71 -19.44 -6.11
CA ASP A 231 7.99 -20.62 -5.64
C ASP A 231 6.89 -20.21 -4.65
N PRO A 232 5.60 -20.52 -4.91
CA PRO A 232 4.53 -20.23 -3.97
C PRO A 232 4.68 -20.85 -2.59
N ALA A 233 5.48 -21.92 -2.45
CA ALA A 233 5.80 -22.50 -1.15
C ALA A 233 6.44 -21.48 -0.19
N ASP A 234 7.19 -20.49 -0.72
CA ASP A 234 7.88 -19.47 0.07
C ASP A 234 6.94 -18.40 0.64
N TYR A 235 5.67 -18.37 0.20
CA TYR A 235 4.68 -17.39 0.67
C TYR A 235 3.27 -17.95 0.92
N ASN A 236 3.11 -19.27 0.96
CA ASN A 236 1.81 -19.92 1.15
C ASN A 236 1.17 -19.79 2.55
N ASN A 237 1.85 -19.16 3.52
CA ASN A 237 1.28 -18.81 4.82
C ASN A 237 0.48 -17.49 4.80
N VAL A 238 0.57 -16.71 3.71
CA VAL A 238 -0.22 -15.50 3.49
C VAL A 238 -1.56 -15.89 2.86
N ASP A 239 -2.67 -15.57 3.52
CA ASP A 239 -4.02 -15.90 3.04
C ASP A 239 -4.58 -14.82 2.10
N LEU A 240 -4.33 -13.55 2.43
CA LEU A 240 -4.88 -12.38 1.76
C LEU A 240 -3.81 -11.31 1.60
N VAL A 241 -3.78 -10.66 0.45
CA VAL A 241 -3.05 -9.41 0.23
C VAL A 241 -4.06 -8.27 0.14
N ILE A 242 -3.88 -7.21 0.91
CA ILE A 242 -4.69 -5.99 0.80
C ILE A 242 -3.80 -4.89 0.21
N LEU A 243 -4.22 -4.29 -0.90
CA LEU A 243 -3.58 -3.09 -1.43
C LEU A 243 -4.34 -1.86 -0.91
N THR A 244 -3.63 -0.90 -0.32
CA THR A 244 -4.22 0.36 0.15
C THR A 244 -3.40 1.57 -0.27
N ASN A 245 -4.03 2.73 -0.48
CA ASN A 245 -3.31 3.96 -0.84
C ASN A 245 -2.79 4.76 0.36
N LEU A 246 -2.66 4.17 1.56
CA LEU A 246 -2.15 4.85 2.76
C LEU A 246 -0.78 5.52 2.57
N TYR A 247 0.15 4.87 1.84
CA TYR A 247 1.46 5.48 1.59
C TYR A 247 1.30 6.80 0.83
N TYR A 248 0.44 6.83 -0.18
CA TYR A 248 0.11 8.07 -0.89
C TYR A 248 -0.48 9.14 0.02
N LYS A 249 -1.35 8.77 0.97
CA LYS A 249 -1.97 9.73 1.88
C LYS A 249 -1.00 10.33 2.90
N HIS A 250 0.09 9.62 3.21
CA HIS A 250 1.12 10.11 4.12
C HIS A 250 2.26 10.84 3.40
N LYS A 251 2.79 10.28 2.31
CA LYS A 251 3.93 10.84 1.55
C LYS A 251 3.59 12.23 1.02
N ASP A 252 4.41 13.22 1.32
CA ASP A 252 4.26 14.62 0.86
C ASP A 252 2.82 15.15 1.03
N PHE A 253 2.15 14.82 2.14
CA PHE A 253 0.75 15.20 2.37
C PHE A 253 0.51 16.70 2.18
N TYR A 254 1.50 17.53 2.53
CA TYR A 254 1.45 19.00 2.43
C TYR A 254 1.41 19.54 0.99
N ASN A 255 1.69 18.71 -0.02
CA ASN A 255 1.59 19.06 -1.44
C ASN A 255 0.27 18.59 -2.08
N LYS A 256 -0.66 18.06 -1.28
CA LYS A 256 -1.88 17.39 -1.75
C LYS A 256 -3.09 17.96 -1.02
N ASN A 257 -4.23 17.98 -1.70
CA ASN A 257 -5.51 18.28 -1.10
C ASN A 257 -6.19 16.98 -0.66
N ILE A 258 -5.72 16.43 0.46
CA ILE A 258 -6.19 15.18 1.04
C ILE A 258 -6.51 15.36 2.52
N GLU A 259 -7.53 14.63 2.96
CA GLU A 259 -7.97 14.56 4.35
C GLU A 259 -8.10 13.08 4.76
N ASN A 260 -8.27 12.85 6.06
CA ASN A 260 -8.45 11.53 6.67
C ASN A 260 -7.27 10.58 6.37
N SER A 261 -6.03 11.09 6.42
CA SER A 261 -4.83 10.30 6.11
C SER A 261 -4.57 9.20 7.14
N TRP A 262 -5.12 9.32 8.34
CA TRP A 262 -4.94 8.36 9.44
C TRP A 262 -6.12 7.38 9.61
N ASN A 263 -7.03 7.34 8.63
CA ASN A 263 -8.24 6.53 8.67
C ASN A 263 -8.31 5.57 7.48
N LEU A 264 -8.20 4.27 7.74
CA LEU A 264 -8.28 3.19 6.74
C LEU A 264 -9.66 3.08 6.05
N ASN A 265 -10.73 3.66 6.62
CA ASN A 265 -12.02 3.73 5.93
C ASN A 265 -12.00 4.70 4.73
N GLU A 266 -11.13 5.70 4.78
CA GLU A 266 -11.03 6.77 3.79
C GLU A 266 -9.90 6.51 2.79
N THR A 267 -9.62 5.24 2.53
CA THR A 267 -8.60 4.77 1.58
C THR A 267 -9.23 3.85 0.54
N LEU A 268 -8.58 3.73 -0.61
CA LEU A 268 -8.91 2.66 -1.56
C LEU A 268 -8.32 1.37 -1.02
N ASN A 269 -9.14 0.39 -0.63
CA ASN A 269 -8.68 -0.93 -0.20
C ASN A 269 -9.15 -2.02 -1.16
N LEU A 270 -8.22 -2.85 -1.64
CA LEU A 270 -8.47 -3.96 -2.56
C LEU A 270 -7.90 -5.26 -1.99
N SER A 271 -8.77 -6.22 -1.70
CA SER A 271 -8.44 -7.56 -1.20
C SER A 271 -8.12 -8.51 -2.35
N ILE A 272 -7.00 -9.22 -2.30
CA ILE A 272 -6.56 -10.18 -3.32
C ILE A 272 -6.20 -11.48 -2.61
N ILE A 273 -7.00 -12.52 -2.85
CA ILE A 273 -6.82 -13.83 -2.24
C ILE A 273 -5.58 -14.49 -2.86
N ASN A 274 -4.67 -14.99 -2.02
CA ASN A 274 -3.56 -15.79 -2.51
C ASN A 274 -4.10 -17.15 -3.04
N PRO A 275 -3.90 -17.48 -4.33
CA PRO A 275 -4.37 -18.75 -4.87
C PRO A 275 -3.55 -19.96 -4.37
N TYR A 276 -2.41 -19.70 -3.73
CA TYR A 276 -1.48 -20.72 -3.28
C TYR A 276 -1.41 -20.85 -1.76
N CYS A 277 -2.43 -20.38 -1.03
CA CYS A 277 -2.49 -20.59 0.42
C CYS A 277 -2.38 -22.08 0.75
N ARG A 278 -1.60 -22.38 1.79
CA ARG A 278 -1.45 -23.73 2.33
C ARG A 278 -2.79 -24.34 2.74
N LEU A 279 -3.67 -23.51 3.31
CA LEU A 279 -5.00 -23.88 3.77
C LEU A 279 -6.01 -22.85 3.24
N ARG A 280 -7.06 -23.32 2.58
CA ARG A 280 -8.14 -22.44 2.09
C ARG A 280 -9.09 -22.11 3.24
N LYS A 281 -9.31 -20.81 3.48
CA LYS A 281 -10.10 -20.30 4.61
C LYS A 281 -11.24 -19.38 4.16
N PRO A 282 -12.14 -19.83 3.27
CA PRO A 282 -13.12 -18.95 2.60
C PRO A 282 -14.04 -18.21 3.57
N LYS A 283 -14.51 -18.88 4.63
CA LYS A 283 -15.38 -18.24 5.65
C LYS A 283 -14.68 -17.10 6.40
N GLY A 284 -13.39 -17.26 6.70
CA GLY A 284 -12.64 -16.21 7.38
C GLY A 284 -12.33 -15.03 6.47
N ILE A 285 -12.10 -15.29 5.17
CA ILE A 285 -11.93 -14.25 4.15
C ILE A 285 -13.24 -13.49 3.94
N GLU A 286 -14.36 -14.19 3.77
CA GLU A 286 -15.70 -13.59 3.63
C GLU A 286 -16.06 -12.74 4.86
N ASN A 287 -15.77 -13.25 6.07
CA ASN A 287 -15.96 -12.48 7.29
C ASN A 287 -15.09 -11.21 7.30
N PHE A 288 -13.82 -11.31 6.88
CA PHE A 288 -12.92 -10.15 6.82
C PHE A 288 -13.40 -9.08 5.85
N ASP A 289 -13.99 -9.44 4.72
CA ASP A 289 -14.54 -8.48 3.75
C ASP A 289 -15.64 -7.59 4.38
N SER A 290 -16.30 -8.05 5.46
CA SER A 290 -17.24 -7.23 6.25
C SER A 290 -16.60 -6.41 7.36
N GLU A 291 -15.34 -6.68 7.71
CA GLU A 291 -14.60 -5.97 8.76
C GLU A 291 -13.92 -4.69 8.27
N MET A 292 -13.73 -4.53 6.96
CA MET A 292 -13.04 -3.40 6.35
C MET A 292 -13.78 -2.90 5.11
N ILE A 293 -13.93 -1.59 4.98
CA ILE A 293 -14.38 -0.98 3.73
C ILE A 293 -13.39 -1.34 2.62
N ASN A 294 -13.88 -2.02 1.60
CA ASN A 294 -13.13 -2.41 0.41
C ASN A 294 -13.99 -2.16 -0.83
N TYR A 295 -13.35 -2.19 -2.00
CA TYR A 295 -14.02 -1.88 -3.29
C TYR A 295 -14.02 -3.10 -4.21
N ASN A 296 -13.90 -4.30 -3.66
CA ASN A 296 -13.75 -5.52 -4.45
C ASN A 296 -14.99 -5.83 -5.28
N SER A 297 -16.18 -5.61 -4.73
CA SER A 297 -17.43 -5.84 -5.46
C SER A 297 -17.57 -4.86 -6.63
N GLU A 298 -17.36 -3.58 -6.35
CA GLU A 298 -17.49 -2.48 -7.30
C GLU A 298 -16.47 -2.59 -8.42
N ILE A 299 -15.20 -2.81 -8.10
CA ILE A 299 -14.15 -2.94 -9.14
C ILE A 299 -14.36 -4.20 -9.98
N ASN A 300 -14.89 -5.29 -9.41
CA ASN A 300 -15.17 -6.50 -10.19
C ASN A 300 -16.30 -6.28 -11.21
N GLN A 301 -17.31 -5.49 -10.84
CA GLN A 301 -18.43 -5.15 -11.72
C GLN A 301 -18.10 -4.03 -12.71
N PHE A 302 -17.12 -3.18 -12.38
CA PHE A 302 -16.69 -2.09 -13.24
C PHE A 302 -16.10 -2.60 -14.56
N LYS A 303 -16.56 -1.99 -15.66
CA LYS A 303 -16.08 -2.27 -17.01
C LYS A 303 -15.33 -1.05 -17.53
N VAL A 304 -14.07 -1.27 -17.91
CA VAL A 304 -13.26 -0.20 -18.47
C VAL A 304 -13.85 0.22 -19.82
N PRO A 305 -14.09 1.53 -20.05
CA PRO A 305 -14.66 2.01 -21.29
C PRO A 305 -13.72 1.79 -22.49
N GLY A 306 -14.28 1.90 -23.70
CA GLY A 306 -13.53 1.85 -24.96
C GLY A 306 -13.50 0.49 -25.65
N LEU A 307 -12.78 0.43 -26.79
CA LEU A 307 -12.77 -0.70 -27.73
C LEU A 307 -11.52 -1.59 -27.61
N ALA A 308 -10.63 -1.31 -26.67
CA ALA A 308 -9.44 -2.13 -26.45
C ALA A 308 -9.82 -3.58 -26.04
N PRO A 309 -8.99 -4.58 -26.38
CA PRO A 309 -9.14 -5.94 -25.86
C PRO A 309 -9.22 -5.98 -24.33
N GLU A 310 -10.00 -6.91 -23.78
CA GLU A 310 -10.27 -6.98 -22.34
C GLU A 310 -8.99 -7.13 -21.50
N VAL A 311 -8.01 -7.90 -21.98
CA VAL A 311 -6.72 -8.05 -21.30
C VAL A 311 -5.98 -6.72 -21.12
N LEU A 312 -6.10 -5.79 -22.08
CA LEU A 312 -5.48 -4.45 -21.97
C LEU A 312 -6.29 -3.53 -21.06
N LYS A 313 -7.62 -3.73 -21.02
CA LYS A 313 -8.50 -3.04 -20.09
C LYS A 313 -8.21 -3.44 -18.65
N ASP A 314 -8.04 -4.74 -18.38
CA ASP A 314 -7.69 -5.26 -17.05
C ASP A 314 -6.36 -4.69 -16.53
N ALA A 315 -5.38 -4.51 -17.42
CA ALA A 315 -4.09 -3.89 -17.10
C ALA A 315 -4.19 -2.40 -16.70
N ARG A 316 -5.35 -1.74 -16.90
CA ARG A 316 -5.62 -0.34 -16.51
C ARG A 316 -6.88 -0.18 -15.64
N LYS A 317 -7.45 -1.30 -15.17
CA LYS A 317 -8.76 -1.32 -14.51
C LYS A 317 -8.81 -0.50 -13.22
N VAL A 318 -7.79 -0.58 -12.36
CA VAL A 318 -7.72 0.20 -11.10
C VAL A 318 -7.69 1.69 -11.40
N VAL A 319 -6.93 2.12 -12.40
CA VAL A 319 -6.82 3.54 -12.77
C VAL A 319 -8.17 4.08 -13.24
N HIS A 320 -8.82 3.38 -14.16
CA HIS A 320 -10.13 3.75 -14.67
C HIS A 320 -11.22 3.66 -13.60
N PHE A 321 -11.16 2.65 -12.72
CA PHE A 321 -12.09 2.55 -11.60
C PHE A 321 -11.99 3.75 -10.66
N VAL A 322 -10.77 4.21 -10.36
CA VAL A 322 -10.57 5.41 -9.55
C VAL A 322 -11.10 6.66 -10.25
N ILE A 323 -10.74 6.89 -11.51
CA ILE A 323 -11.10 8.13 -12.21
C ILE A 323 -12.58 8.13 -12.62
N ASP A 324 -12.99 7.13 -13.39
CA ASP A 324 -14.29 7.15 -14.07
C ASP A 324 -15.43 6.81 -13.12
N TYR A 325 -15.20 5.88 -12.19
CA TYR A 325 -16.22 5.45 -11.23
C TYR A 325 -16.13 6.25 -9.92
N LEU A 326 -15.04 6.17 -9.17
CA LEU A 326 -14.98 6.82 -7.85
C LEU A 326 -15.02 8.35 -7.95
N GLU A 327 -14.16 8.96 -8.75
CA GLU A 327 -14.04 10.43 -8.82
C GLU A 327 -15.19 11.06 -9.63
N ILE A 328 -15.44 10.59 -10.86
CA ILE A 328 -16.41 11.21 -11.78
C ILE A 328 -17.86 10.82 -11.44
N GLN A 329 -18.13 9.52 -11.27
CA GLN A 329 -19.51 9.05 -11.06
C GLN A 329 -19.96 9.21 -9.61
N GLU A 330 -19.15 8.79 -8.63
CA GLU A 330 -19.52 8.78 -7.21
C GLU A 330 -19.09 10.07 -6.47
N GLY A 331 -18.27 10.93 -7.08
CA GLY A 331 -17.77 12.15 -6.45
C GLY A 331 -16.85 11.88 -5.24
N LYS A 332 -16.29 10.67 -5.14
CA LYS A 332 -15.47 10.19 -4.03
C LYS A 332 -13.98 10.29 -4.37
N TYR A 333 -13.28 11.18 -3.67
CA TYR A 333 -11.86 11.43 -3.87
C TYR A 333 -11.02 10.74 -2.79
N LEU A 334 -10.55 9.53 -3.08
CA LEU A 334 -9.65 8.78 -2.19
C LEU A 334 -8.17 9.14 -2.40
N PHE A 335 -7.85 9.78 -3.53
CA PHE A 335 -6.56 10.37 -3.87
C PHE A 335 -6.70 11.90 -3.90
N ASP A 336 -5.66 12.60 -4.34
CA ASP A 336 -5.66 14.07 -4.38
C ASP A 336 -6.74 14.60 -5.34
N LYS A 337 -7.62 15.45 -4.80
CA LYS A 337 -8.61 16.18 -5.58
C LYS A 337 -7.89 17.28 -6.35
N LYS A 338 -7.46 16.97 -7.57
CA LYS A 338 -6.92 18.00 -8.48
C LYS A 338 -7.98 19.09 -8.66
N SER A 339 -7.63 20.31 -8.28
CA SER A 339 -8.41 21.49 -8.62
C SER A 339 -8.61 21.50 -10.13
N SER A 340 -9.85 21.57 -10.59
CA SER A 340 -10.15 21.86 -11.99
C SER A 340 -9.54 23.23 -12.30
N ASN A 341 -8.43 23.25 -13.04
CA ASN A 341 -7.90 24.47 -13.63
C ASN A 341 -8.70 24.84 -14.87
#